data_AF-A0A7S0BLW6-F1
#
_entry.id   AF-A0A7S0BLW6-F1
#
_cell.length_a   1.000
_cell.length_b   1.000
_cell.length_c   1.000
_cell.angle_alpha   90.00
_cell.angle_beta   90.00
_cell.angle_gamma   90.00
#
_symmetry.space_group_name_H-M   'P 1'
#
loop_
_entity.id
_entity.type
_entity.pdbx_description
1 polymer ?
#
loop_
_entity_poly.entity_id
_entity_poly.type
_entity_poly.pdbx_seq_one_letter_code
_entity_poly.pdbx_strand_id
1 'polypeptide(L)'
;YRESSCRQIISLGSGFDSLYFQLQRKGMLREGDRFLDVDYETVISKKVEIIRTNPELRTALRADLTDLTNTWGAMTDQYILAGVDLRVVEDFQRVAERVCGFNLKAPTLV
;
A
#
# COMPACT_ATOMS: atom_id res chain seq x y z
N TYR A 1 -1.92 20.44 20.60
CA TYR A 1 -1.37 19.50 19.60
C TYR A 1 -2.55 18.76 18.99
N ARG A 2 -2.91 19.04 17.73
CA ARG A 2 -3.90 18.20 17.04
C ARG A 2 -3.26 16.84 16.85
N GLU A 3 -3.92 15.77 17.31
CA GLU A 3 -3.62 14.44 16.80
C GLU A 3 -3.70 14.52 15.28
N SER A 4 -2.56 14.38 14.61
CA SER A 4 -2.52 14.33 13.15
C SER A 4 -3.27 13.07 12.73
N SER A 5 -4.53 13.21 12.34
CA SER A 5 -5.33 12.10 11.84
C SER A 5 -4.59 11.47 10.65
N CYS A 6 -4.12 10.23 10.83
CA CYS A 6 -3.48 9.43 9.77
C CYS A 6 -4.38 9.42 8.54
N ARG A 7 -3.88 9.94 7.41
CA ARG A 7 -4.62 9.93 6.15
C ARG A 7 -4.34 8.62 5.44
N GLN A 8 -5.37 8.12 4.78
CA GLN A 8 -5.33 6.81 4.17
C GLN A 8 -5.76 6.91 2.71
N ILE A 9 -5.03 6.22 1.83
CA ILE A 9 -5.37 6.10 0.42
C ILE A 9 -5.41 4.61 0.08
N ILE A 10 -6.49 4.16 -0.56
CA ILE A 10 -6.64 2.80 -1.08
C ILE A 10 -6.81 2.90 -2.58
N SER A 11 -5.92 2.28 -3.35
CA SER A 11 -6.05 2.14 -4.80
C SER A 11 -6.56 0.74 -5.12
N LEU A 12 -7.83 0.65 -5.53
CA LEU A 12 -8.49 -0.61 -5.86
C LEU A 12 -8.30 -0.94 -7.36
N GLY A 13 -7.80 -2.13 -7.66
CA GLY A 13 -7.43 -2.48 -9.03
C GLY A 13 -6.23 -1.65 -9.52
N SER A 14 -5.24 -1.49 -8.63
CA SER A 14 -4.13 -0.55 -8.81
C SER A 14 -3.26 -0.81 -10.05
N GLY A 15 -3.29 -2.02 -10.61
CA GLY A 15 -2.40 -2.42 -11.69
C GLY A 15 -0.95 -2.05 -11.39
N PHE A 16 -0.29 -1.40 -12.35
CA PHE A 16 1.06 -0.84 -12.19
C PHE A 16 1.05 0.68 -11.97
N ASP A 17 -0.04 1.25 -11.43
CA ASP A 17 -0.09 2.68 -11.10
C ASP A 17 1.09 3.05 -10.18
N SER A 18 1.68 4.20 -10.48
CA SER A 18 2.82 4.79 -9.79
C SER A 18 2.41 5.94 -8.85
N LEU A 19 1.11 6.14 -8.61
CA LEU A 19 0.58 7.26 -7.82
C LEU A 19 1.28 7.42 -6.46
N TYR A 20 1.54 6.32 -5.74
CA TYR A 20 2.32 6.34 -4.51
C TYR A 20 3.65 7.10 -4.68
N PHE A 21 4.47 6.67 -5.65
CA PHE A 21 5.77 7.27 -5.95
C PHE A 21 5.63 8.73 -6.38
N GLN A 22 4.58 9.08 -7.13
CA GLN A 22 4.34 10.46 -7.54
C GLN A 22 3.98 11.37 -6.35
N LEU A 23 3.12 10.91 -5.44
CA LEU A 23 2.75 11.67 -4.23
C LEU A 23 3.95 11.81 -3.29
N GLN A 24 4.73 10.74 -3.13
CA GLN A 24 5.95 10.74 -2.35
C GLN A 24 6.97 11.74 -2.90
N ARG A 25 7.24 11.69 -4.21
CA ARG A 25 8.16 12.62 -4.90
C ARG A 25 7.71 14.08 -4.77
N LYS A 26 6.40 14.35 -4.78
CA LYS A 26 5.83 15.68 -4.58
C LYS A 26 5.78 16.12 -3.11
N GLY A 27 6.21 15.27 -2.17
CA GLY A 27 6.14 15.57 -0.73
C GLY A 27 4.70 15.64 -0.18
N MET A 28 3.74 15.02 -0.86
CA MET A 28 2.32 15.07 -0.47
C MET A 28 1.97 14.04 0.62
N LEU A 29 2.82 13.02 0.77
CA LEU A 29 2.73 12.01 1.83
C LEU A 29 3.57 12.44 3.04
N ARG A 30 2.89 12.58 4.18
CA ARG A 30 3.47 12.91 5.48
C ARG A 30 3.81 11.62 6.23
N GLU A 31 4.65 11.75 7.24
CA GLU A 31 4.88 10.66 8.18
C GLU A 31 3.55 10.21 8.81
N GLY A 32 3.35 8.91 8.89
CA GLY A 32 2.13 8.30 9.39
C GLY A 32 1.03 8.09 8.35
N ASP A 33 1.03 8.77 7.20
CA ASP A 33 0.04 8.48 6.15
C ASP A 33 0.25 7.08 5.56
N ARG A 34 -0.83 6.42 5.19
CA ARG A 34 -0.85 5.07 4.62
C ARG A 34 -1.36 5.07 3.18
N PHE A 35 -0.70 4.30 2.33
CA PHE A 35 -1.11 4.06 0.95
C PHE A 35 -1.17 2.55 0.71
N LEU A 36 -2.33 2.05 0.28
CA LEU A 36 -2.58 0.65 0.02
C LEU A 36 -2.93 0.44 -1.45
N ASP A 37 -2.11 -0.31 -2.16
CA ASP A 37 -2.45 -0.86 -3.46
C ASP A 37 -3.08 -2.24 -3.29
N VAL A 38 -4.25 -2.43 -3.90
CA VAL A 38 -4.91 -3.73 -3.95
C VAL A 38 -5.15 -4.14 -5.39
N ASP A 39 -4.75 -5.37 -5.73
CA ASP A 39 -5.03 -6.01 -7.00
C ASP A 39 -4.94 -7.53 -6.82
N TYR A 40 -5.16 -8.32 -7.86
CA TYR A 40 -4.92 -9.75 -7.82
C TYR A 40 -3.47 -10.07 -7.44
N GLU A 41 -3.28 -11.20 -6.74
CA GLU A 41 -1.98 -11.72 -6.34
C GLU A 41 -0.95 -11.69 -7.49
N THR A 42 -1.33 -12.15 -8.68
CA THR A 42 -0.42 -12.21 -9.82
C THR A 42 0.07 -10.83 -10.28
N VAL A 43 -0.74 -9.79 -10.10
CA VAL A 43 -0.39 -8.40 -10.43
C VAL A 43 0.53 -7.84 -9.33
N ILE A 44 0.15 -8.04 -8.07
CA ILE A 44 0.92 -7.54 -6.92
C ILE A 44 2.30 -8.19 -6.84
N SER A 45 2.42 -9.50 -7.05
CA SER A 45 3.72 -10.19 -7.06
C SER A 45 4.66 -9.63 -8.12
N LYS A 46 4.16 -9.36 -9.34
CA LYS A 46 4.95 -8.72 -10.41
C LYS A 46 5.33 -7.29 -10.04
N LYS A 47 4.42 -6.52 -9.44
CA LYS A 47 4.68 -5.15 -9.00
C LYS A 47 5.76 -5.12 -7.92
N VAL A 48 5.71 -6.00 -6.94
CA VAL A 48 6.74 -6.17 -5.90
C VAL A 48 8.09 -6.53 -6.51
N GLU A 49 8.12 -7.46 -7.47
CA GLU A 49 9.35 -7.83 -8.18
C GLU A 49 9.96 -6.63 -8.94
N ILE A 50 9.15 -5.87 -9.68
CA ILE A 50 9.60 -4.65 -10.37
C ILE A 50 10.17 -3.64 -9.38
N ILE A 51 9.48 -3.40 -8.26
CA ILE A 51 9.95 -2.45 -7.25
C ILE A 51 11.27 -2.93 -6.62
N ARG A 52 11.44 -4.24 -6.37
CA ARG A 52 12.67 -4.82 -5.81
C ARG A 52 13.85 -4.81 -6.78
N THR A 53 13.60 -4.92 -8.08
CA THR A 53 14.65 -5.02 -9.10
C THR A 53 14.99 -3.68 -9.74
N ASN A 54 14.11 -2.68 -9.64
CA ASN A 54 14.33 -1.34 -10.16
C ASN A 54 15.00 -0.43 -9.11
N PRO A 55 16.25 0.03 -9.31
CA PRO A 55 16.96 0.86 -8.35
C PRO A 55 16.28 2.20 -8.06
N GLU A 56 15.67 2.83 -9.07
CA GLU A 56 15.01 4.13 -8.91
C GLU A 56 13.79 4.03 -7.99
N LEU A 57 12.99 2.96 -8.15
CA LEU A 57 11.83 2.71 -7.30
C LEU A 57 12.26 2.34 -5.87
N ARG A 58 13.34 1.58 -5.71
CA ARG A 58 13.91 1.29 -4.38
C ARG A 58 14.42 2.54 -3.68
N THR A 59 15.12 3.41 -4.38
CA THR A 59 15.59 4.68 -3.81
C THR A 59 14.43 5.62 -3.50
N ALA A 60 13.36 5.58 -4.30
CA ALA A 60 12.15 6.31 -3.99
C ALA A 60 11.51 5.78 -2.70
N LEU A 61 11.44 4.46 -2.49
CA LEU A 61 10.99 3.90 -1.22
C LEU A 61 11.83 4.41 -0.05
N ARG A 62 11.17 4.92 1.00
CA ARG A 62 11.85 5.40 2.22
C ARG A 62 12.34 4.26 3.13
N ALA A 63 12.00 3.02 2.81
CA ALA A 63 12.36 1.82 3.55
C ALA A 63 12.35 0.60 2.62
N ASP A 64 13.04 -0.48 3.00
CA ASP A 64 12.98 -1.74 2.26
C ASP A 64 11.61 -2.41 2.42
N LEU A 65 11.15 -3.08 1.35
CA LEU A 65 9.90 -3.85 1.36
C LEU A 65 10.07 -5.16 2.13
N THR A 66 9.21 -5.35 3.12
CA THR A 66 9.07 -6.61 3.87
C THR A 66 7.88 -7.40 3.34
N ASP A 67 8.03 -8.73 3.20
CA ASP A 67 6.91 -9.58 2.77
C ASP A 67 5.80 -9.60 3.83
N LEU A 68 4.55 -9.59 3.38
CA LEU A 68 3.40 -9.71 4.28
C LEU A 68 3.28 -11.14 4.79
N THR A 69 3.10 -11.31 6.10
CA THR A 69 2.84 -12.62 6.68
C THR A 69 1.40 -13.05 6.39
N ASN A 70 1.22 -14.28 5.91
CA ASN A 70 -0.10 -14.87 5.62
C ASN A 70 -0.94 -14.09 4.58
N THR A 71 -0.32 -13.27 3.72
CA THR A 71 -0.98 -12.56 2.61
C THR A 71 0.02 -12.37 1.49
N TRP A 72 -0.44 -12.43 0.24
CA TRP A 72 0.41 -12.17 -0.91
C TRP A 72 0.67 -10.68 -1.03
N GLY A 73 1.92 -10.26 -0.90
CA GLY A 73 2.27 -8.85 -1.00
C GLY A 73 3.46 -8.46 -0.17
N ALA A 74 3.74 -7.16 -0.12
CA ALA A 74 4.84 -6.60 0.62
C ALA A 74 4.49 -5.20 1.13
N MET A 75 5.19 -4.74 2.16
CA MET A 75 4.95 -3.43 2.74
C MET A 75 6.21 -2.75 3.25
N THR A 76 6.08 -1.42 3.35
CA THR A 76 6.84 -0.54 4.24
C THR A 76 5.86 0.06 5.25
N ASP A 77 6.34 0.92 6.15
CA ASP A 77 5.46 1.62 7.11
C ASP A 77 4.39 2.51 6.45
N GLN A 78 4.63 2.98 5.22
CA GLN A 78 3.78 3.95 4.54
C GLN A 78 3.12 3.39 3.27
N TYR A 79 3.76 2.45 2.58
CA TYR A 79 3.26 1.85 1.34
C TYR A 79 3.06 0.35 1.49
N ILE A 80 1.84 -0.11 1.23
CA ILE A 80 1.43 -1.50 1.33
C ILE A 80 0.92 -1.95 -0.04
N LEU A 81 1.34 -3.15 -0.45
CA LEU A 81 0.90 -3.83 -1.66
C LEU A 81 0.25 -5.14 -1.23
N ALA A 82 -1.02 -5.35 -1.57
CA ALA A 82 -1.76 -6.53 -1.17
C ALA A 82 -2.50 -7.20 -2.32
N GLY A 83 -2.15 -8.47 -2.54
CA GLY A 83 -2.77 -9.41 -3.46
C GLY A 83 -4.06 -9.95 -2.88
N VAL A 84 -5.21 -9.41 -3.32
CA VAL A 84 -6.54 -9.80 -2.85
C VAL A 84 -7.51 -9.85 -4.03
N ASP A 85 -8.36 -10.88 -4.05
CA ASP A 85 -9.51 -10.90 -4.94
C ASP A 85 -10.61 -9.97 -4.38
N LEU A 86 -10.76 -8.79 -4.98
CA LEU A 86 -11.74 -7.78 -4.54
C LEU A 86 -13.20 -8.26 -4.65
N ARG A 87 -13.48 -9.37 -5.35
CA ARG A 87 -14.81 -9.98 -5.39
C ARG A 87 -15.13 -10.71 -4.08
N VAL A 88 -14.12 -11.06 -3.28
CA VAL A 88 -14.25 -11.68 -1.95
C VAL A 88 -14.03 -10.60 -0.89
N VAL A 89 -15.11 -9.92 -0.50
CA VAL A 89 -15.07 -8.73 0.37
C VAL A 89 -14.43 -9.03 1.73
N GLU A 90 -14.63 -10.24 2.25
CA GLU A 90 -14.10 -10.69 3.53
C GLU A 90 -12.56 -10.77 3.51
N ASP A 91 -11.97 -11.15 2.38
CA ASP A 91 -10.52 -11.19 2.21
C ASP A 91 -9.94 -9.78 2.21
N PHE A 92 -10.59 -8.84 1.53
CA PHE A 92 -10.18 -7.43 1.53
C PHE A 92 -10.27 -6.84 2.94
N GLN A 93 -11.38 -7.03 3.65
CA GLN A 93 -11.56 -6.54 5.02
C GLN A 93 -10.49 -7.11 5.95
N ARG A 94 -10.22 -8.43 5.87
CA ARG A 94 -9.17 -9.08 6.66
C ARG A 94 -7.82 -8.41 6.44
N VAL A 95 -7.45 -8.16 5.18
CA VAL A 95 -6.15 -7.58 4.83
C VAL A 95 -6.08 -6.11 5.27
N ALA A 96 -7.07 -5.29 4.94
CA ALA A 96 -7.09 -3.89 5.30
C ALA A 96 -6.94 -3.69 6.82
N GLU A 97 -7.74 -4.40 7.62
CA GLU A 97 -7.72 -4.23 9.08
C GLU A 97 -6.52 -4.88 9.76
N ARG A 98 -6.25 -6.16 9.46
CA ARG A 98 -5.30 -6.96 10.25
C ARG A 98 -3.86 -6.88 9.74
N VAL A 99 -3.70 -6.68 8.44
CA VAL A 99 -2.39 -6.74 7.78
C VAL A 99 -1.86 -5.34 7.50
N CYS A 100 -2.74 -4.44 7.06
CA CYS A 100 -2.37 -3.08 6.68
C CYS A 100 -2.57 -2.06 7.82
N GLY A 101 -3.22 -2.47 8.92
CA GLY A 101 -3.51 -1.62 10.07
C GLY A 101 -4.40 -0.42 9.72
N PHE A 102 -5.25 -0.55 8.71
CA PHE A 102 -6.14 0.53 8.31
C PHE A 102 -7.20 0.78 9.38
N ASN A 103 -7.38 2.05 9.72
CA ASN A 103 -8.46 2.50 10.56
C ASN A 103 -9.66 2.89 9.69
N LEU A 104 -10.68 2.05 9.60
CA LEU A 104 -11.89 2.33 8.82
C LEU A 104 -12.65 3.60 9.26
N LYS A 105 -12.32 4.17 10.42
CA LYS A 105 -12.91 5.43 10.92
C LYS A 105 -12.06 6.66 10.61
N ALA A 106 -10.83 6.49 10.11
CA ALA A 106 -9.98 7.61 9.72
C ALA A 106 -10.30 8.09 8.29
N PRO A 107 -9.99 9.36 7.96
CA PRO A 107 -10.21 9.89 6.61
C PRO A 107 -9.51 9.03 5.56
N THR A 108 -10.30 8.46 4.65
CA THR A 108 -9.83 7.52 3.63
C THR A 108 -10.29 7.95 2.26
N LEU A 109 -9.34 8.08 1.33
CA LEU A 109 -9.61 8.19 -0.10
C LEU A 109 -9.57 6.79 -0.71
N VAL A 110 -10.59 6.45 -1.49
CA VAL A 110 -10.69 5.22 -2.27
C VAL A 110 -10.78 5.59 -3.73
#